data_AF-A0A5Q4SWU7-F1
#
_entry.id   AF-A0A5Q4SWU7-F1
#
_cell.length_a   1.000
_cell.length_b   1.000
_cell.length_c   1.000
_cell.angle_alpha   90.00
_cell.angle_beta   90.00
_cell.angle_gamma   90.00
#
_symmetry.space_group_name_H-M   'P 1'
#
loop_
_entity.id
_entity.type
_entity.pdbx_description
1 polymer ?
#
loop_
_entity_poly.entity_id
_entity_poly.type
_entity_poly.pdbx_seq_one_letter_code
_entity_poly.pdbx_strand_id
1 'polypeptide(L)'
;MVAPGEPLWTDEDRAWALALADVERDVCPDCGHPWSETSRPEAEGTYRAELLRCHACAAGATTAHTFEQSNGDTRGIHLSIHKKE
;
A
#
# COMPACT_ATOMS: atom_id res chain seq x y z
N MET A 1 2.22 -5.19 31.18
CA MET A 1 3.20 -4.10 31.38
C MET A 1 4.40 -4.71 32.08
N VAL A 2 5.60 -4.49 31.53
CA VAL A 2 6.87 -5.01 32.06
C VAL A 2 7.22 -4.27 33.36
N ALA A 3 7.77 -4.95 34.36
CA ALA A 3 8.08 -4.35 35.65
C ALA A 3 9.35 -3.46 35.58
N PRO A 4 9.52 -2.49 36.50
CA PRO A 4 10.75 -1.70 36.57
C PRO A 4 11.99 -2.59 36.78
N GLY A 5 12.95 -2.52 35.85
CA GLY A 5 14.20 -3.29 35.89
C GLY A 5 14.21 -4.56 35.04
N GLU A 6 13.06 -4.98 34.50
CA GLU A 6 13.00 -6.04 33.49
C GLU A 6 13.31 -5.48 32.08
N PRO A 7 13.85 -6.31 31.17
CA PRO A 7 14.04 -5.90 29.78
C PRO A 7 12.71 -5.49 29.15
N LEU A 8 12.69 -4.30 28.53
CA LEU A 8 11.49 -3.75 27.88
C LEU A 8 10.92 -4.68 26.78
N TRP A 9 11.78 -5.52 26.20
CA TRP A 9 11.42 -6.53 25.22
C TRP A 9 11.47 -7.91 25.86
N THR A 10 10.34 -8.61 25.81
CA THR A 10 10.26 -10.02 26.17
C THR A 10 10.84 -10.89 25.05
N ASP A 11 11.13 -12.17 25.36
CA ASP A 11 11.52 -13.14 24.33
C ASP A 11 10.42 -13.35 23.28
N GLU A 12 9.15 -13.21 23.69
CA GLU A 12 8.00 -13.27 22.79
C GLU A 12 7.98 -12.05 21.84
N ASP A 13 8.21 -10.84 22.34
CA ASP A 13 8.29 -9.64 21.48
C ASP A 13 9.39 -9.79 20.43
N ARG A 14 10.55 -10.34 20.84
CA ARG A 14 11.65 -10.63 19.91
C ARG A 14 11.24 -11.67 18.87
N ALA A 15 10.55 -12.73 19.27
CA ALA A 15 10.07 -13.76 18.34
C ALA A 15 9.09 -13.18 17.31
N TRP A 16 8.16 -12.33 17.74
CA TRP A 16 7.23 -11.65 16.85
C TRP A 16 7.92 -10.68 15.89
N ALA A 17 8.92 -9.91 16.36
CA ALA A 17 9.66 -9.00 15.49
C ALA A 17 10.48 -9.74 14.43
N LEU A 18 11.09 -10.88 14.78
CA LEU A 18 11.81 -11.72 13.82
C LEU A 18 10.85 -12.34 12.80
N ALA A 19 9.70 -12.84 13.25
CA ALA A 19 8.67 -13.38 12.36
C ALA A 19 8.12 -12.30 11.39
N LEU A 20 7.92 -11.08 11.88
CA LEU A 20 7.51 -9.95 11.04
C LEU A 20 8.59 -9.65 9.98
N ALA A 21 9.87 -9.58 10.38
CA ALA A 21 10.97 -9.36 9.45
C ALA A 21 11.07 -10.46 8.39
N ASP A 22 10.74 -11.71 8.71
CA ASP A 22 10.67 -12.80 7.74
C ASP A 22 9.55 -12.58 6.72
N VAL A 23 8.36 -12.20 7.19
CA VAL A 23 7.21 -11.89 6.32
C VAL A 23 7.52 -10.69 5.42
N GLU A 24 8.02 -9.59 5.98
CA GLU A 24 8.31 -8.37 5.22
C GLU A 24 9.38 -8.60 4.15
N ARG A 25 10.39 -9.45 4.42
CA ARG A 25 11.40 -9.83 3.42
C ARG A 25 10.83 -10.66 2.28
N ASP A 26 9.76 -11.41 2.52
CA ASP A 26 9.10 -12.20 1.51
C ASP A 26 8.03 -11.42 0.73
N VAL A 27 7.84 -10.13 0.96
CA VAL A 27 6.84 -9.35 0.22
C VAL A 27 7.42 -8.76 -1.06
N CYS A 28 6.75 -8.97 -2.19
CA CYS A 28 7.06 -8.28 -3.44
C CYS A 28 6.87 -6.76 -3.29
N PRO A 29 7.88 -5.92 -3.60
CA PRO A 29 7.80 -4.47 -3.43
C PRO A 29 6.78 -3.79 -4.36
N ASP A 30 6.42 -4.45 -5.47
CA ASP A 30 5.48 -3.89 -6.44
C ASP A 30 4.03 -4.33 -6.17
N CYS A 31 3.79 -5.63 -6.01
CA CYS A 31 2.42 -6.18 -5.92
C CYS A 31 2.01 -6.66 -4.52
N GLY A 32 2.93 -6.71 -3.55
CA GLY A 32 2.63 -7.07 -2.16
C GLY A 32 2.43 -8.56 -1.88
N HIS A 33 2.50 -9.43 -2.90
CA HIS A 33 2.36 -10.88 -2.73
C HIS A 33 3.65 -11.55 -2.22
N PRO A 34 3.56 -12.75 -1.61
CA PRO A 34 4.73 -13.52 -1.19
C PRO A 34 5.65 -13.85 -2.38
N TRP A 35 6.91 -13.46 -2.30
CA TRP A 35 7.94 -13.67 -3.31
C TRP A 35 8.25 -15.16 -3.43
N SER A 36 8.33 -15.86 -2.31
CA SER A 36 8.54 -17.30 -2.23
C SER A 36 7.47 -18.13 -2.93
N GLU A 37 6.26 -17.59 -3.10
CA GLU A 37 5.16 -18.19 -3.85
C GLU A 37 5.20 -17.76 -5.33
N THR A 38 5.21 -16.44 -5.57
CA THR A 38 5.04 -15.84 -6.89
C THR A 38 6.23 -16.04 -7.83
N SER A 39 7.44 -16.22 -7.30
CA SER A 39 8.66 -16.43 -8.11
C SER A 39 8.90 -17.89 -8.53
N ARG A 40 8.02 -18.81 -8.11
CA ARG A 40 8.16 -20.23 -8.43
C ARG A 40 7.83 -20.49 -9.90
N PRO A 41 8.60 -21.33 -10.62
CA PRO A 41 8.28 -21.68 -12.01
C PRO A 41 6.87 -22.23 -12.21
N GLU A 42 6.34 -22.93 -11.20
CA GLU A 42 4.99 -23.51 -11.23
C GLU A 42 3.87 -22.46 -11.13
N ALA A 43 4.21 -21.23 -10.74
CA ALA A 43 3.26 -20.13 -10.60
C ALA A 43 3.01 -19.39 -11.93
N GLU A 44 3.72 -19.76 -12.99
CA GLU A 44 3.52 -19.18 -14.32
C GLU A 44 2.05 -19.36 -14.77
N GLY A 45 1.38 -18.26 -15.06
CA GLY A 45 -0.01 -18.25 -15.51
C GLY A 45 -1.08 -18.49 -14.43
N THR A 46 -0.72 -18.58 -13.14
CA THR A 46 -1.70 -18.80 -12.06
C THR A 46 -2.38 -17.52 -11.57
N TYR A 47 -1.72 -16.37 -11.75
CA TYR A 47 -2.24 -15.07 -11.34
C TYR A 47 -2.97 -14.35 -12.48
N ARG A 48 -4.03 -13.62 -12.12
CA ARG A 48 -4.77 -12.75 -13.03
C ARG A 48 -4.84 -11.35 -12.45
N ALA A 49 -4.59 -10.35 -13.30
CA ALA A 49 -4.81 -8.95 -12.96
C ALA A 49 -6.22 -8.50 -13.37
N GLU A 50 -6.82 -7.62 -12.57
CA GLU A 50 -8.07 -6.92 -12.89
C GLU A 50 -7.86 -5.41 -12.83
N LEU A 51 -8.52 -4.69 -13.74
CA LEU A 51 -8.50 -3.23 -13.75
C LEU A 51 -9.56 -2.69 -12.79
N LEU A 52 -9.13 -2.06 -11.71
CA LEU A 52 -10.01 -1.39 -10.75
C LEU A 52 -10.03 0.12 -11.00
N ARG A 53 -11.23 0.70 -11.10
CA ARG A 53 -11.41 2.16 -11.16
C ARG A 53 -11.68 2.70 -9.77
N CYS A 54 -10.74 3.48 -9.22
CA CYS A 54 -11.00 4.25 -8.02
C CYS A 54 -11.90 5.45 -8.34
N HIS A 55 -13.15 5.45 -7.87
CA HIS A 55 -14.10 6.54 -8.11
C HIS A 55 -13.68 7.86 -7.47
N ALA A 56 -12.96 7.83 -6.35
CA ALA A 56 -12.40 9.03 -5.72
C ALA A 56 -11.30 9.66 -6.60
N CYS A 57 -10.32 8.87 -7.04
CA CYS A 57 -9.28 9.34 -7.96
C CYS A 57 -9.86 9.80 -9.29
N ALA A 58 -10.86 9.08 -9.82
CA ALA A 58 -11.56 9.49 -11.04
C ALA A 58 -12.24 10.86 -10.86
N ALA A 59 -12.88 11.13 -9.72
CA ALA A 59 -13.45 12.44 -9.42
C ALA A 59 -12.37 13.52 -9.33
N GLY A 60 -11.25 13.25 -8.66
CA GLY A 60 -10.11 14.18 -8.59
C GLY A 60 -9.54 14.52 -9.98
N ALA A 61 -9.32 13.50 -10.81
CA ALA A 61 -8.84 13.66 -12.18
C ALA A 61 -9.82 14.48 -13.04
N THR A 62 -11.12 14.20 -12.94
CA THR A 62 -12.17 14.97 -13.63
C THR A 62 -12.16 16.44 -13.20
N THR A 63 -12.01 16.72 -11.90
CA THR A 63 -11.93 18.09 -11.38
C THR A 63 -10.70 18.83 -11.90
N ALA A 64 -9.52 18.19 -11.84
CA ALA A 64 -8.27 18.76 -12.35
C ALA A 64 -8.39 19.10 -13.84
N HIS A 65 -8.92 18.16 -14.62
CA HIS A 65 -9.10 18.30 -16.05
C HIS A 65 -10.08 19.43 -16.40
N THR A 66 -11.18 19.55 -15.65
CA THR A 66 -12.16 20.63 -15.82
C THR A 66 -11.54 22.00 -15.52
N PHE A 67 -10.71 22.10 -14.47
CA PHE A 67 -10.02 23.33 -14.13
C PHE A 67 -9.02 23.75 -15.21
N GLU A 68 -8.22 22.81 -15.72
CA GLU A 68 -7.31 23.05 -16.85
C GLU A 68 -8.06 23.53 -18.10
N GLN A 69 -9.17 22.87 -18.46
CA GLN A 69 -10.02 23.28 -19.58
C GLN A 69 -10.63 24.67 -19.41
N SER A 70 -10.75 25.16 -18.18
CA SER A 70 -11.17 26.53 -17.87
C SER A 70 -10.03 27.56 -17.91
N ASN A 71 -8.90 27.24 -18.55
CA ASN A 71 -7.64 28.00 -18.55
C ASN A 71 -7.03 28.18 -17.16
N GLY A 72 -7.31 27.26 -16.24
CA GLY A 72 -6.69 27.23 -14.92
C GLY A 72 -5.25 26.70 -14.98
N ASP A 73 -4.32 27.34 -14.26
CA ASP A 73 -2.94 26.86 -14.12
C ASP A 73 -2.84 25.77 -13.05
N THR A 74 -2.53 24.54 -13.45
CA THR A 74 -2.47 23.37 -12.56
C THR A 74 -1.21 23.29 -11.71
N ARG A 75 -0.22 24.16 -11.95
CA ARG A 75 1.05 24.14 -11.21
C ARG A 75 0.84 24.57 -9.76
N GLY A 76 1.25 23.71 -8.83
CA GLY A 76 1.16 23.97 -7.38
C GLY A 76 -0.24 23.75 -6.78
N ILE A 77 -1.18 23.17 -7.53
CA ILE A 77 -2.52 22.85 -7.00
C ILE A 77 -2.50 21.51 -6.27
N HIS A 78 -3.07 21.51 -5.06
CA HIS A 78 -3.39 20.30 -4.30
C HIS A 78 -4.90 20.08 -4.32
N LEU A 79 -5.34 18.86 -4.66
CA LEU A 79 -6.74 18.46 -4.69
C LEU A 79 -7.08 17.63 -3.47
N SER A 80 -7.96 18.14 -2.61
CA SER A 80 -8.54 17.39 -1.52
C SER A 80 -9.81 16.67 -1.99
N ILE A 81 -9.89 15.36 -1.78
CA ILE A 81 -11.03 14.54 -2.19
C ILE A 81 -11.81 14.11 -0.94
N HIS A 82 -13.11 14.39 -0.91
CA HIS A 82 -14.01 14.05 0.19
C HIS A 82 -15.17 13.19 -0.30
N LYS A 83 -15.69 12.32 0.56
CA LYS A 83 -16.91 11.55 0.29
C LYS A 83 -18.12 12.49 0.41
N LYS A 84 -19.07 12.39 -0.53
CA LYS A 84 -20.36 13.09 -0.43
C LYS A 84 -21.22 12.36 0.62
N GLU A 85 -21.82 13.12 1.54
CA GLU A 85 -22.83 12.61 2.48
C GLU A 85 -24.10 12.16 1.76
#